data_AF-Q9V256-F1
#
_entry.id   AF-Q9V256-F1
#
_cell.length_a   1.000
_cell.length_b   1.000
_cell.length_c   1.000
_cell.angle_alpha   90.00
_cell.angle_beta   90.00
_cell.angle_gamma   90.00
#
_symmetry.space_group_name_H-M   'P 1'
#
loop_
_entity.id
_entity.type
_entity.pdbx_description
1 polymer ?
#
loop_
_entity_poly.entity_id
_entity_poly.type
_entity_poly.pdbx_seq_one_letter_code
_entity_poly.pdbx_strand_id
1 'polypeptide(L)'
;MRRMRIEVISKDAMNELSRVLSKAGIMNRTREELDWVAEHKISLRRKLKELKSIKIGAVKDRASELESTLRFLIEKLKDGEITLDDIGDDPELIEALESLERGGYLKVEDNSIRLQKDVDSVEDIEVEVLIPVEEVADYLEELESLGAKVITEVFFVKRYYVEVMEVELEAIQKALEIAEEYADEEDILESSIAGISKSLLSKVILELVKDIRRKNELVEMLMNMEPIELEGDKGSLRIYFEEDVLEEILKELQTLGYLKVKGNRIWFY
;
A
#
# COMPACT_ATOMS: atom_id res chain seq x y z
N MET A 1 6.82 -20.09 4.34
CA MET A 1 6.27 -18.99 5.17
C MET A 1 7.09 -17.72 4.97
N ARG A 2 6.48 -16.52 4.93
CA ARG A 2 7.25 -15.26 4.87
C ARG A 2 7.92 -15.03 6.23
N ARG A 3 9.19 -14.62 6.23
CA ARG A 3 9.88 -14.14 7.45
C ARG A 3 9.24 -12.83 7.90
N MET A 4 9.56 -12.34 9.10
CA MET A 4 9.25 -10.95 9.44
C MET A 4 9.90 -10.04 8.39
N ARG A 5 9.09 -9.24 7.71
CA ARG A 5 9.54 -8.29 6.70
C ARG A 5 9.04 -6.92 7.08
N ILE A 6 9.91 -5.94 6.98
CA ILE A 6 9.58 -4.54 7.21
C ILE A 6 9.55 -3.86 5.84
N GLU A 7 8.37 -3.41 5.41
CA GLU A 7 8.26 -2.54 4.24
C GLU A 7 8.80 -1.15 4.60
N VAL A 8 9.49 -0.51 3.66
CA VAL A 8 10.07 0.83 3.86
C VAL A 8 9.79 1.73 2.69
N ILE A 9 9.71 3.02 2.97
CA ILE A 9 9.27 4.07 2.05
C ILE A 9 10.13 4.22 0.79
N SER A 10 11.37 3.74 0.81
CA SER A 10 12.29 3.88 -0.33
C SER A 10 13.43 2.87 -0.32
N LYS A 11 14.09 2.75 -1.48
CA LYS A 11 15.32 1.97 -1.63
C LYS A 11 16.43 2.44 -0.71
N ASP A 12 16.56 3.75 -0.51
CA ASP A 12 17.61 4.32 0.34
C ASP A 12 17.34 4.00 1.81
N ALA A 13 16.08 4.12 2.26
CA ALA A 13 15.64 3.69 3.58
C ALA A 13 15.93 2.19 3.80
N MET A 14 15.66 1.33 2.81
CA MET A 14 15.95 -0.11 2.88
C MET A 14 17.44 -0.40 3.10
N ASN A 15 18.31 0.27 2.34
CA ASN A 15 19.75 0.09 2.44
C ASN A 15 20.28 0.59 3.80
N GLU A 16 19.77 1.73 4.27
CA GLU A 16 20.18 2.31 5.53
C GLU A 16 19.69 1.48 6.72
N LEU A 17 18.43 1.07 6.74
CA LEU A 17 17.87 0.18 7.76
C LEU A 17 18.66 -1.13 7.84
N SER A 18 18.92 -1.79 6.71
CA SER A 18 19.74 -3.02 6.65
C SER A 18 21.12 -2.83 7.27
N ARG A 19 21.75 -1.67 7.01
CA ARG A 19 23.06 -1.30 7.55
C ARG A 19 23.01 -1.09 9.06
N VAL A 20 22.00 -0.38 9.57
CA VAL A 20 21.84 -0.11 11.01
C VAL A 20 21.54 -1.40 11.77
N LEU A 21 20.64 -2.26 11.26
CA LEU A 21 20.36 -3.58 11.83
C LEU A 21 21.61 -4.46 11.88
N SER A 22 22.39 -4.50 10.80
CA SER A 22 23.64 -5.27 10.76
C SER A 22 24.65 -4.79 11.81
N LYS A 23 24.79 -3.47 12.01
CA LYS A 23 25.63 -2.90 13.08
C LYS A 23 25.11 -3.24 14.47
N ALA A 24 23.81 -3.38 14.63
CA ALA A 24 23.15 -3.79 15.87
C ALA A 24 23.28 -5.29 16.16
N GLY A 25 23.89 -6.06 15.25
CA GLY A 25 24.07 -7.51 15.36
C GLY A 25 22.88 -8.32 14.84
N ILE A 26 21.91 -7.68 14.18
CA ILE A 26 20.67 -8.30 13.72
C ILE A 26 20.85 -8.78 12.28
N MET A 27 20.73 -10.08 12.06
CA MET A 27 20.85 -10.69 10.75
C MET A 27 19.64 -10.34 9.90
N ASN A 28 19.87 -9.77 8.72
CA ASN A 28 18.80 -9.29 7.85
C ASN A 28 19.16 -9.46 6.36
N ARG A 29 18.16 -9.29 5.49
CA ARG A 29 18.32 -9.32 4.03
C ARG A 29 17.39 -8.31 3.37
N THR A 30 17.91 -7.55 2.41
CA THR A 30 17.11 -6.64 1.60
C THR A 30 16.40 -7.37 0.45
N ARG A 31 15.22 -6.89 0.08
CA ARG A 31 14.42 -7.46 -0.99
C ARG A 31 13.61 -6.38 -1.70
N GLU A 32 13.66 -6.39 -3.03
CA GLU A 32 12.80 -5.56 -3.89
C GLU A 32 11.74 -6.47 -4.52
N GLU A 33 10.48 -6.07 -4.48
CA GLU A 33 9.39 -6.79 -5.16
C GLU A 33 8.64 -5.82 -6.08
N LEU A 34 8.26 -6.30 -7.27
CA LEU A 34 7.33 -5.60 -8.14
C LEU A 34 5.93 -5.89 -7.61
N ASP A 35 5.17 -4.83 -7.38
CA ASP A 35 3.77 -4.91 -6.96
C ASP A 35 2.92 -3.97 -7.81
N TRP A 36 1.61 -3.95 -7.54
CA TRP A 36 0.68 -3.04 -8.17
C TRP A 36 -0.31 -2.47 -7.15
N VAL A 37 -0.69 -1.22 -7.38
CA VAL A 37 -1.78 -0.55 -6.68
C VAL A 37 -2.86 -0.26 -7.71
N ALA A 38 -4.10 -0.59 -7.40
CA ALA A 38 -5.24 -0.21 -8.21
C ALA A 38 -6.05 0.87 -7.50
N GLU A 39 -6.35 1.94 -8.23
CA GLU A 39 -7.30 2.95 -7.81
C GLU A 39 -8.57 2.81 -8.64
N HIS A 40 -9.72 2.84 -7.98
CA HIS A 40 -11.02 2.78 -8.64
C HIS A 40 -11.68 4.14 -8.59
N LYS A 41 -11.99 4.70 -9.75
CA LYS A 41 -12.59 6.03 -9.89
C LYS A 41 -13.88 5.92 -10.69
N ILE A 42 -14.89 6.67 -10.30
CA ILE A 42 -16.06 6.93 -11.12
C ILE A 42 -15.75 8.10 -12.05
N SER A 43 -15.83 7.83 -13.36
CA SER A 43 -15.83 8.83 -14.41
C SER A 43 -17.26 9.17 -14.81
N LEU A 44 -17.59 10.46 -14.74
CA LEU A 44 -18.83 10.98 -15.29
C LEU A 44 -18.54 12.18 -16.19
N ARG A 45 -18.83 12.03 -17.48
CA ARG A 45 -18.59 13.08 -18.48
C ARG A 45 -19.88 13.76 -18.88
N ARG A 46 -20.00 15.05 -18.59
CA ARG A 46 -21.17 15.90 -18.90
C ARG A 46 -20.77 17.37 -18.96
N LYS A 47 -21.69 18.23 -19.39
CA LYS A 47 -21.53 19.68 -19.21
C LYS A 47 -21.44 20.04 -17.74
N LEU A 48 -20.61 21.02 -17.41
CA LEU A 48 -20.40 21.49 -16.04
C LEU A 48 -21.72 21.82 -15.32
N LYS A 49 -22.66 22.50 -16.01
CA LYS A 49 -24.00 22.78 -15.46
C LYS A 49 -24.83 21.55 -15.13
N GLU A 50 -24.69 20.49 -15.91
CA GLU A 50 -25.40 19.22 -15.67
C GLU A 50 -24.81 18.53 -14.44
N LEU A 51 -23.47 18.51 -14.31
CA LEU A 51 -22.81 17.92 -13.14
C LEU A 51 -23.19 18.64 -11.84
N LYS A 52 -23.23 19.98 -11.86
CA LYS A 52 -23.66 20.77 -10.69
C LYS A 52 -25.13 20.58 -10.30
N SER A 53 -25.95 20.03 -11.21
CA SER A 53 -27.36 19.72 -10.95
C SER A 53 -27.58 18.36 -10.29
N ILE A 54 -26.55 17.50 -10.28
CA ILE A 54 -26.58 16.19 -9.63
C ILE A 54 -26.59 16.37 -8.11
N LYS A 55 -27.42 15.59 -7.41
CA LYS A 55 -27.63 15.70 -5.96
C LYS A 55 -26.66 14.84 -5.13
N ILE A 56 -25.48 14.57 -5.67
CA ILE A 56 -24.42 13.81 -5.02
C ILE A 56 -23.33 14.81 -4.66
N GLY A 57 -23.01 14.92 -3.37
CA GLY A 57 -22.09 15.93 -2.82
C GLY A 57 -20.74 15.92 -3.53
N ALA A 58 -20.07 14.77 -3.55
CA ALA A 58 -18.77 14.61 -4.18
C ALA A 58 -18.75 15.04 -5.67
N VAL A 59 -19.80 14.73 -6.44
CA VAL A 59 -19.91 15.15 -7.84
C VAL A 59 -19.99 16.68 -7.96
N LYS A 60 -20.80 17.30 -7.10
CA LYS A 60 -21.00 18.74 -7.11
C LYS A 60 -19.75 19.50 -6.66
N ASP A 61 -19.08 18.98 -5.64
CA ASP A 61 -17.85 19.56 -5.10
C ASP A 61 -16.75 19.49 -6.16
N ARG A 62 -16.52 18.31 -6.75
CA ARG A 62 -15.56 18.14 -7.84
C ARG A 62 -15.87 19.02 -9.06
N ALA A 63 -17.14 19.12 -9.46
CA ALA A 63 -17.55 20.00 -10.56
C ALA A 63 -17.31 21.48 -10.24
N SER A 64 -17.41 21.90 -8.97
CA SER A 64 -17.20 23.30 -8.56
C SER A 64 -15.72 23.65 -8.47
N GLU A 65 -14.88 22.70 -8.05
CA GLU A 65 -13.41 22.81 -8.12
C GLU A 65 -12.97 22.99 -9.56
N LEU A 66 -13.38 22.08 -10.45
CA LEU A 66 -13.01 22.13 -11.86
C LEU A 66 -13.52 23.39 -12.55
N GLU A 67 -14.71 23.89 -12.20
CA GLU A 67 -15.21 25.19 -12.67
C GLU A 67 -14.27 26.33 -12.30
N SER A 68 -13.79 26.34 -11.05
CA SER A 68 -12.91 27.41 -10.55
C SER A 68 -11.58 27.38 -11.29
N THR A 69 -11.03 26.20 -11.52
CA THR A 69 -9.79 25.99 -12.29
C THR A 69 -9.96 26.36 -13.76
N LEU A 70 -11.07 25.99 -14.39
CA LEU A 70 -11.40 26.39 -15.76
C LEU A 70 -11.51 27.91 -15.89
N ARG A 71 -12.22 28.59 -14.98
CA ARG A 71 -12.33 30.05 -14.98
C ARG A 71 -10.97 30.72 -14.87
N PHE A 72 -10.13 30.23 -13.96
CA PHE A 72 -8.76 30.73 -13.80
C PHE A 72 -7.92 30.58 -15.07
N LEU A 73 -7.94 29.39 -15.69
CA LEU A 73 -7.20 29.13 -16.92
C LEU A 73 -7.71 29.96 -18.09
N ILE A 74 -9.02 30.07 -18.27
CA ILE A 74 -9.61 30.87 -19.35
C ILE A 74 -9.23 32.34 -19.20
N GLU A 75 -9.28 32.91 -18.00
CA GLU A 75 -8.84 34.29 -17.77
C GLU A 75 -7.36 34.48 -18.11
N LYS A 76 -6.48 33.57 -17.66
CA LYS A 76 -5.06 33.61 -18.05
C LYS A 76 -4.85 33.54 -19.57
N LEU A 77 -5.61 32.72 -20.26
CA LEU A 77 -5.51 32.54 -21.71
C LEU A 77 -6.15 33.68 -22.52
N LYS A 78 -7.01 34.50 -21.91
CA LYS A 78 -7.50 35.75 -22.53
C LYS A 78 -6.39 36.80 -22.57
N ASP A 79 -5.50 36.79 -21.59
CA ASP A 79 -4.39 37.73 -21.49
C ASP A 79 -3.22 37.41 -22.46
N GLY A 80 -3.26 36.25 -23.13
CA GLY A 80 -2.28 35.87 -24.15
C GLY A 80 -2.07 34.36 -24.27
N GLU A 81 -0.88 33.96 -24.69
CA GLU A 81 -0.47 32.54 -24.71
C GLU A 81 0.21 32.19 -23.38
N ILE A 82 -0.08 31.01 -22.85
CA ILE A 82 0.66 30.42 -21.71
C ILE A 82 1.56 29.30 -22.21
N THR A 83 2.63 29.00 -21.48
CA THR A 83 3.51 27.87 -21.80
C THR A 83 3.18 26.64 -20.97
N LEU A 84 3.59 25.45 -21.42
CA LEU A 84 3.45 24.23 -20.61
C LEU A 84 4.22 24.34 -19.28
N ASP A 85 5.34 25.09 -19.27
CA ASP A 85 6.12 25.37 -18.06
C ASP A 85 5.33 26.22 -17.04
N ASP A 86 4.39 27.06 -17.48
CA ASP A 86 3.53 27.87 -16.60
C ASP A 86 2.44 27.03 -15.89
N ILE A 87 2.17 25.84 -16.41
CA ILE A 87 1.19 24.88 -15.88
C ILE A 87 1.88 23.88 -14.95
N GLY A 88 3.09 23.44 -15.32
CA GLY A 88 3.83 22.44 -14.56
C GLY A 88 3.08 21.10 -14.47
N ASP A 89 3.30 20.38 -13.36
CA ASP A 89 2.67 19.08 -13.08
C ASP A 89 1.42 19.22 -12.18
N ASP A 90 0.74 20.38 -12.19
CA ASP A 90 -0.49 20.58 -11.41
C ASP A 90 -1.66 19.77 -12.02
N PRO A 91 -2.15 18.73 -11.33
CA PRO A 91 -3.15 17.82 -11.89
C PRO A 91 -4.48 18.52 -12.25
N GLU A 92 -4.89 19.52 -11.47
CA GLU A 92 -6.15 20.22 -11.70
C GLU A 92 -6.09 21.10 -12.94
N LEU A 93 -4.95 21.79 -13.13
CA LEU A 93 -4.73 22.59 -14.34
C LEU A 93 -4.67 21.70 -15.59
N ILE A 94 -4.02 20.53 -15.49
CA ILE A 94 -3.96 19.56 -16.59
C ILE A 94 -5.36 19.06 -16.96
N GLU A 95 -6.18 18.64 -15.99
CA GLU A 95 -7.55 18.16 -16.23
C GLU A 95 -8.45 19.22 -16.89
N ALA A 96 -8.32 20.48 -16.45
CA ALA A 96 -9.05 21.59 -17.03
C ALA A 96 -8.59 21.91 -18.45
N LEU A 97 -7.28 21.84 -18.75
CA LEU A 97 -6.75 22.00 -20.11
C LEU A 97 -7.22 20.90 -21.04
N GLU A 98 -7.18 19.64 -20.61
CA GLU A 98 -7.70 18.52 -21.41
C GLU A 98 -9.18 18.71 -21.75
N SER A 99 -9.97 19.23 -20.81
CA SER A 99 -11.39 19.55 -21.04
C SER A 99 -11.57 20.64 -22.09
N LEU A 100 -10.78 21.71 -22.02
CA LEU A 100 -10.82 22.81 -23.00
C LEU A 100 -10.31 22.38 -24.39
N GLU A 101 -9.25 21.58 -24.46
CA GLU A 101 -8.72 21.03 -25.71
C GLU A 101 -9.74 20.11 -26.37
N ARG A 102 -10.34 19.19 -25.60
CA ARG A 102 -11.39 18.27 -26.08
C ARG A 102 -12.63 19.00 -26.58
N GLY A 103 -12.99 20.12 -25.95
CA GLY A 103 -14.03 21.03 -26.41
C GLY A 103 -13.65 21.89 -27.62
N GLY A 104 -12.40 21.78 -28.10
CA GLY A 104 -11.85 22.56 -29.21
C GLY A 104 -11.77 24.05 -28.92
N TYR A 105 -11.54 24.41 -27.65
CA TYR A 105 -11.32 25.80 -27.21
C TYR A 105 -9.86 26.18 -27.28
N LEU A 106 -8.95 25.21 -27.17
CA LEU A 106 -7.51 25.44 -27.19
C LEU A 106 -6.89 25.05 -28.53
N LYS A 107 -5.78 25.71 -28.82
CA LYS A 107 -4.77 25.28 -29.77
C LYS A 107 -3.45 25.14 -29.04
N VAL A 108 -2.85 23.95 -29.09
CA VAL A 108 -1.53 23.67 -28.54
C VAL A 108 -0.54 23.61 -29.71
N GLU A 109 0.48 24.47 -29.69
CA GLU A 109 1.55 24.51 -30.69
C GLU A 109 2.91 24.51 -29.99
N ASP A 110 3.72 23.48 -30.23
CA ASP A 110 5.03 23.25 -29.59
C ASP A 110 4.98 23.28 -28.05
N ASN A 111 5.22 24.46 -27.45
CA ASN A 111 5.23 24.70 -26.01
C ASN A 111 4.23 25.80 -25.58
N SER A 112 3.40 26.31 -26.50
CA SER A 112 2.41 27.34 -26.19
C SER A 112 0.98 26.85 -26.33
N ILE A 113 0.13 27.36 -25.44
CA ILE A 113 -1.30 27.09 -25.37
C ILE A 113 -2.03 28.42 -25.50
N ARG A 114 -3.02 28.45 -26.37
CA ARG A 114 -3.85 29.64 -26.60
C ARG A 114 -5.29 29.28 -26.87
N LEU A 115 -6.20 30.22 -26.57
CA LEU A 115 -7.59 30.10 -26.97
C LEU A 115 -7.71 30.28 -28.49
N GLN A 116 -8.39 29.33 -29.15
CA GLN A 116 -8.71 29.40 -30.57
C GLN A 116 -10.08 30.06 -30.81
N LYS A 117 -10.96 30.04 -29.80
CA LYS A 117 -12.29 30.67 -29.81
C LYS A 117 -12.62 31.16 -28.40
N ASP A 118 -13.45 32.19 -28.33
CA ASP A 118 -13.95 32.68 -27.05
C ASP A 118 -14.81 31.63 -26.35
N VAL A 119 -14.71 31.60 -25.02
CA VAL A 119 -15.56 30.80 -24.15
C VAL A 119 -16.67 31.71 -23.62
N ASP A 120 -17.86 31.62 -24.23
CA ASP A 120 -19.02 32.42 -23.82
C ASP A 120 -19.54 32.05 -22.42
N SER A 121 -19.42 30.76 -22.05
CA SER A 121 -19.87 30.24 -20.77
C SER A 121 -19.08 29.00 -20.36
N VAL A 122 -18.45 29.06 -19.18
CA VAL A 122 -17.75 27.90 -18.58
C VAL A 122 -18.72 26.77 -18.28
N GLU A 123 -19.98 27.11 -17.95
CA GLU A 123 -21.03 26.15 -17.60
C GLU A 123 -21.41 25.20 -18.74
N ASP A 124 -21.13 25.60 -19.99
CA ASP A 124 -21.44 24.82 -21.19
C ASP A 124 -20.29 23.91 -21.65
N ILE A 125 -19.12 24.00 -21.02
CA ILE A 125 -17.98 23.13 -21.31
C ILE A 125 -18.30 21.71 -20.84
N GLU A 126 -18.10 20.74 -21.73
CA GLU A 126 -18.12 19.33 -21.37
C GLU A 126 -16.82 18.97 -20.64
N VAL A 127 -16.98 18.45 -19.43
CA VAL A 127 -15.88 18.04 -18.56
C VAL A 127 -16.09 16.61 -18.12
N GLU A 128 -15.01 15.99 -17.67
CA GLU A 128 -15.04 14.66 -17.05
C GLU A 128 -14.64 14.81 -15.59
N VAL A 129 -15.51 14.41 -14.67
CA VAL A 129 -15.15 14.35 -13.25
C VAL A 129 -14.73 12.93 -12.91
N LEU A 130 -13.58 12.81 -12.26
CA LEU A 130 -13.06 11.56 -11.69
C LEU A 130 -13.20 11.64 -10.17
N ILE A 131 -13.87 10.65 -9.58
CA ILE A 131 -14.16 10.62 -8.14
C ILE A 131 -13.77 9.25 -7.59
N PRO A 132 -13.01 9.14 -6.49
CA PRO A 132 -12.73 7.85 -5.87
C PRO A 132 -14.01 7.08 -5.55
N VAL A 133 -14.04 5.78 -5.85
CA VAL A 133 -15.23 4.94 -5.63
C VAL A 133 -15.64 4.93 -4.16
N GLU A 134 -14.66 5.02 -3.25
CA GLU A 134 -14.86 5.04 -1.80
C GLU A 134 -15.71 6.23 -1.34
N GLU A 135 -15.63 7.37 -2.04
CA GLU A 135 -16.40 8.58 -1.71
C GLU A 135 -17.85 8.54 -2.18
N VAL A 136 -18.14 7.69 -3.17
CA VAL A 136 -19.46 7.60 -3.82
C VAL A 136 -20.05 6.20 -3.80
N ALA A 137 -19.53 5.32 -2.93
CA ALA A 137 -19.94 3.92 -2.84
C ALA A 137 -21.46 3.76 -2.66
N ASP A 138 -22.09 4.64 -1.87
CA ASP A 138 -23.54 4.64 -1.61
C ASP A 138 -24.39 5.12 -2.81
N TYR A 139 -23.77 5.75 -3.82
CA TYR A 139 -24.44 6.36 -4.97
C TYR A 139 -24.09 5.69 -6.30
N LEU A 140 -23.42 4.53 -6.29
CA LEU A 140 -22.95 3.86 -7.50
C LEU A 140 -24.08 3.55 -8.48
N GLU A 141 -25.22 3.01 -8.02
CA GLU A 141 -26.36 2.70 -8.91
C GLU A 141 -26.95 3.98 -9.55
N GLU A 142 -27.03 5.08 -8.79
CA GLU A 142 -27.50 6.36 -9.31
C GLU A 142 -26.53 6.90 -10.37
N LEU A 143 -25.22 6.85 -10.11
CA LEU A 143 -24.18 7.28 -11.03
C LEU A 143 -24.17 6.44 -12.32
N GLU A 144 -24.29 5.12 -12.22
CA GLU A 144 -24.41 4.23 -13.39
C GLU A 144 -25.63 4.60 -14.25
N SER A 145 -26.78 4.90 -13.62
CA SER A 145 -27.98 5.34 -14.35
C SER A 145 -27.80 6.68 -15.08
N LEU A 146 -26.88 7.52 -14.59
CA LEU A 146 -26.46 8.77 -15.22
C LEU A 146 -25.40 8.58 -16.31
N GLY A 147 -24.98 7.35 -16.58
CA GLY A 147 -23.98 7.00 -17.59
C GLY A 147 -22.53 7.06 -17.10
N ALA A 148 -22.33 7.08 -15.78
CA ALA A 148 -21.00 7.01 -15.20
C ALA A 148 -20.34 5.64 -15.49
N LYS A 149 -19.00 5.62 -15.49
CA LYS A 149 -18.20 4.41 -15.70
C LYS A 149 -17.17 4.28 -14.60
N VAL A 150 -16.94 3.04 -14.16
CA VAL A 150 -15.79 2.73 -13.32
C VAL A 150 -14.54 2.71 -14.20
N ILE A 151 -13.55 3.51 -13.83
CA ILE A 151 -12.19 3.48 -14.34
C ILE A 151 -11.34 2.84 -13.26
N THR A 152 -10.54 1.85 -13.65
CA THR A 152 -9.52 1.26 -12.78
C THR A 152 -8.16 1.68 -13.31
N GLU A 153 -7.44 2.45 -12.54
CA GLU A 153 -6.06 2.84 -12.82
C GLU A 153 -5.14 1.87 -12.09
N VAL A 154 -4.21 1.25 -12.81
CA VAL A 154 -3.27 0.28 -12.23
C VAL A 154 -1.86 0.84 -12.32
N PHE A 155 -1.27 1.06 -11.16
CA PHE A 155 0.09 1.56 -11.01
C PHE A 155 1.01 0.41 -10.64
N PHE A 156 2.01 0.14 -11.47
CA PHE A 156 3.08 -0.79 -11.10
C PHE A 156 4.10 -0.07 -10.24
N VAL A 157 4.28 -0.54 -9.02
CA VAL A 157 5.17 0.07 -8.03
C VAL A 157 6.25 -0.89 -7.59
N LYS A 158 7.38 -0.36 -7.15
CA LYS A 158 8.41 -1.14 -6.47
C LYS A 158 8.22 -1.00 -4.97
N ARG A 159 8.05 -2.13 -4.28
CA ARG A 159 8.09 -2.20 -2.82
C ARG A 159 9.46 -2.66 -2.34
N TYR A 160 9.91 -2.09 -1.24
CA TYR A 160 11.23 -2.32 -0.67
C TYR A 160 11.09 -2.91 0.72
N TYR A 161 11.79 -4.00 0.99
CA TYR A 161 11.66 -4.73 2.24
C TYR A 161 13.01 -5.04 2.87
N VAL A 162 13.05 -5.06 4.20
CA VAL A 162 14.11 -5.68 4.98
C VAL A 162 13.55 -6.89 5.73
N GLU A 163 13.98 -8.09 5.33
CA GLU A 163 13.64 -9.34 6.00
C GLU A 163 14.55 -9.55 7.22
N VAL A 164 13.97 -9.60 8.42
CA VAL A 164 14.70 -9.91 9.66
C VAL A 164 14.81 -11.43 9.81
N MET A 165 16.02 -11.93 10.00
CA MET A 165 16.34 -13.36 10.06
C MET A 165 16.60 -13.84 11.50
N GLU A 166 15.85 -13.29 12.43
CA GLU A 166 15.93 -13.63 13.86
C GLU A 166 14.67 -14.38 14.31
N VAL A 167 14.80 -15.13 15.40
CA VAL A 167 13.67 -15.77 16.09
C VAL A 167 13.61 -15.40 17.57
N GLU A 168 14.65 -14.76 18.10
CA GLU A 168 14.70 -14.30 19.49
C GLU A 168 13.90 -13.00 19.67
N LEU A 169 13.04 -12.98 20.68
CA LEU A 169 12.09 -11.88 20.89
C LEU A 169 12.80 -10.54 21.10
N GLU A 170 13.91 -10.53 21.85
CA GLU A 170 14.70 -9.32 22.10
C GLU A 170 15.29 -8.75 20.81
N ALA A 171 15.81 -9.61 19.93
CA ALA A 171 16.36 -9.21 18.64
C ALA A 171 15.26 -8.68 17.70
N ILE A 172 14.08 -9.31 17.71
CA ILE A 172 12.90 -8.87 16.96
C ILE A 172 12.42 -7.51 17.45
N GLN A 173 12.26 -7.32 18.76
CA GLN A 173 11.84 -6.04 19.33
C GLN A 173 12.81 -4.91 19.01
N LYS A 174 14.12 -5.18 19.15
CA LYS A 174 15.16 -4.22 18.78
C LYS A 174 15.15 -3.89 17.28
N ALA A 175 14.84 -4.87 16.43
CA ALA A 175 14.72 -4.64 14.99
C ALA A 175 13.53 -3.72 14.67
N LEU A 176 12.40 -3.91 15.34
CA LEU A 176 11.21 -3.06 15.20
C LEU A 176 11.48 -1.63 15.65
N GLU A 177 12.09 -1.45 16.84
CA GLU A 177 12.45 -0.12 17.37
C GLU A 177 13.35 0.67 16.40
N ILE A 178 14.36 0.01 15.81
CA ILE A 178 15.22 0.64 14.81
C ILE A 178 14.44 1.01 13.53
N ALA A 179 13.45 0.20 13.16
CA ALA A 179 12.73 0.35 11.92
C ALA A 179 11.65 1.44 11.93
N GLU A 180 11.19 1.88 13.11
CA GLU A 180 10.20 2.96 13.26
C GLU A 180 10.62 4.27 12.55
N GLU A 181 11.93 4.50 12.36
CA GLU A 181 12.44 5.68 11.64
C GLU A 181 12.37 5.54 10.10
N TYR A 182 12.06 4.37 9.56
CA TYR A 182 12.20 4.03 8.13
C TYR A 182 10.92 3.49 7.47
N ALA A 183 9.91 3.18 8.26
CA ALA A 183 8.68 2.52 7.82
C ALA A 183 7.45 3.20 8.42
N ASP A 184 6.31 3.04 7.77
CA ASP A 184 5.05 3.57 8.28
C ASP A 184 4.54 2.76 9.48
N GLU A 185 3.73 3.39 10.34
CA GLU A 185 3.24 2.78 11.59
C GLU A 185 2.45 1.49 11.33
N GLU A 186 1.66 1.45 10.25
CA GLU A 186 0.89 0.27 9.84
C GLU A 186 1.81 -0.90 9.45
N ASP A 187 2.87 -0.63 8.68
CA ASP A 187 3.86 -1.63 8.28
C ASP A 187 4.64 -2.17 9.48
N ILE A 188 5.01 -1.29 10.43
CA ILE A 188 5.66 -1.69 11.68
C ILE A 188 4.74 -2.58 12.51
N LEU A 189 3.46 -2.20 12.62
CA LEU A 189 2.47 -2.98 13.37
C LEU A 189 2.31 -4.37 12.76
N GLU A 190 2.11 -4.50 11.44
CA GLU A 190 1.99 -5.79 10.77
C GLU A 190 3.26 -6.64 10.97
N SER A 191 4.43 -6.02 10.78
CA SER A 191 5.73 -6.65 11.01
C SER A 191 5.89 -7.17 12.44
N SER A 192 5.41 -6.39 13.43
CA SER A 192 5.50 -6.73 14.84
C SER A 192 4.70 -7.98 15.18
N ILE A 193 3.47 -8.07 14.67
CA ILE A 193 2.59 -9.23 14.88
C ILE A 193 3.26 -10.48 14.30
N ALA A 194 3.77 -10.40 13.06
CA ALA A 194 4.44 -11.52 12.40
C ALA A 194 5.71 -11.95 13.16
N GLY A 195 6.57 -11.01 13.55
CA GLY A 195 7.81 -11.26 14.27
C GLY A 195 7.58 -11.89 15.65
N ILE A 196 6.69 -11.30 16.45
CA ILE A 196 6.36 -11.78 17.81
C ILE A 196 5.72 -13.16 17.75
N SER A 197 4.75 -13.37 16.84
CA SER A 197 4.07 -14.66 16.70
C SER A 197 5.06 -15.78 16.39
N LYS A 198 5.95 -15.55 15.42
CA LYS A 198 6.97 -16.52 15.04
C LYS A 198 7.97 -16.77 16.16
N SER A 199 8.39 -15.72 16.86
CA SER A 199 9.31 -15.84 18.00
C SER A 199 8.70 -16.71 19.11
N LEU A 200 7.43 -16.49 19.43
CA LEU A 200 6.72 -17.28 20.44
C LEU A 200 6.60 -18.75 20.04
N LEU A 201 6.15 -19.04 18.82
CA LEU A 201 6.01 -20.40 18.34
C LEU A 201 7.38 -21.12 18.29
N SER A 202 8.43 -20.41 17.85
CA SER A 202 9.80 -20.91 17.86
C SER A 202 10.27 -21.26 19.27
N LYS A 203 9.98 -20.39 20.25
CA LYS A 203 10.31 -20.63 21.67
C LYS A 203 9.62 -21.88 22.19
N VAL A 204 8.33 -22.07 21.92
CA VAL A 204 7.58 -23.26 22.36
C VAL A 204 8.16 -24.53 21.74
N ILE A 205 8.47 -24.50 20.43
CA ILE A 205 9.14 -25.61 19.74
C ILE A 205 10.47 -25.94 20.42
N LEU A 206 11.32 -24.94 20.67
CA LEU A 206 12.65 -25.12 21.27
C LEU A 206 12.59 -25.63 22.72
N GLU A 207 11.54 -25.31 23.47
CA GLU A 207 11.30 -25.92 24.78
C GLU A 207 10.87 -27.39 24.64
N LEU A 208 9.91 -27.70 23.77
CA LEU A 208 9.38 -29.07 23.63
C LEU A 208 10.42 -30.06 23.07
N VAL A 209 11.32 -29.63 22.19
CA VAL A 209 12.38 -30.51 21.65
C VAL A 209 13.39 -30.96 22.71
N LYS A 210 13.36 -30.35 23.91
CA LYS A 210 14.20 -30.80 25.02
C LYS A 210 13.82 -32.22 25.45
N ASP A 211 12.52 -32.48 25.48
CA ASP A 211 11.92 -33.74 25.92
C ASP A 211 11.49 -34.62 24.73
N ILE A 212 11.04 -34.02 23.62
CA ILE A 212 10.48 -34.73 22.46
C ILE A 212 11.49 -34.75 21.31
N ARG A 213 12.05 -35.93 21.06
CA ARG A 213 13.11 -36.11 20.02
C ARG A 213 12.60 -36.64 18.69
N ARG A 214 11.31 -36.94 18.59
CA ARG A 214 10.68 -37.43 17.36
C ARG A 214 9.81 -36.32 16.75
N LYS A 215 10.02 -36.07 15.47
CA LYS A 215 9.36 -34.96 14.76
C LYS A 215 7.84 -35.12 14.76
N ASN A 216 7.35 -36.31 14.42
CA ASN A 216 5.90 -36.55 14.36
C ASN A 216 5.23 -36.39 15.72
N GLU A 217 5.88 -36.83 16.80
CA GLU A 217 5.36 -36.67 18.17
C GLU A 217 5.35 -35.19 18.59
N LEU A 218 6.37 -34.42 18.20
CA LEU A 218 6.43 -32.97 18.45
C LEU A 218 5.31 -32.24 17.71
N VAL A 219 5.13 -32.54 16.42
CA VAL A 219 4.09 -31.95 15.58
C VAL A 219 2.71 -32.26 16.15
N GLU A 220 2.42 -33.53 16.45
CA GLU A 220 1.15 -33.93 17.04
C GLU A 220 0.87 -33.20 18.36
N MET A 221 1.89 -33.06 19.22
CA MET A 221 1.74 -32.33 20.48
C MET A 221 1.48 -30.83 20.25
N LEU A 222 2.20 -30.19 19.33
CA LEU A 222 1.99 -28.78 18.99
C LEU A 222 0.58 -28.53 18.43
N MET A 223 0.09 -29.40 17.54
CA MET A 223 -1.27 -29.32 17.01
C MET A 223 -2.31 -29.47 18.13
N ASN A 224 -2.08 -30.33 19.12
CA ASN A 224 -2.96 -30.48 20.28
C ASN A 224 -2.90 -29.28 21.25
N MET A 225 -1.88 -28.44 21.15
CA MET A 225 -1.71 -27.22 21.94
C MET A 225 -2.26 -25.97 21.25
N GLU A 226 -2.82 -26.10 20.04
CA GLU A 226 -3.38 -24.98 19.30
C GLU A 226 -4.69 -24.45 19.95
N PRO A 227 -4.89 -23.12 20.07
CA PRO A 227 -3.94 -22.06 19.73
C PRO A 227 -2.86 -21.86 20.79
N ILE A 228 -1.68 -21.43 20.35
CA ILE A 228 -0.67 -20.91 21.27
C ILE A 228 -1.10 -19.50 21.66
N GLU A 229 -1.36 -19.27 22.94
CA GLU A 229 -1.84 -17.98 23.46
C GLU A 229 -0.72 -17.20 24.15
N LEU A 230 -0.69 -15.89 23.93
CA LEU A 230 0.09 -14.91 24.68
C LEU A 230 -0.86 -13.87 25.24
N GLU A 231 -1.02 -13.85 26.55
CA GLU A 231 -1.74 -12.79 27.26
C GLU A 231 -0.81 -11.62 27.54
N GLY A 232 -1.29 -10.41 27.25
CA GLY A 232 -0.65 -9.16 27.64
C GLY A 232 -1.64 -8.22 28.31
N ASP A 233 -1.13 -7.20 29.00
CA ASP A 233 -1.93 -6.28 29.80
C ASP A 233 -3.01 -5.53 29.00
N LYS A 234 -2.81 -5.38 27.69
CA LYS A 234 -3.67 -4.60 26.78
C LYS A 234 -4.34 -5.43 25.69
N GLY A 235 -4.09 -6.74 25.64
CA GLY A 235 -4.61 -7.60 24.57
C GLY A 235 -4.08 -9.02 24.66
N SER A 236 -4.67 -9.92 23.88
CA SER A 236 -4.21 -11.31 23.75
C SER A 236 -3.89 -11.61 22.29
N LEU A 237 -2.83 -12.37 22.07
CA LEU A 237 -2.44 -12.90 20.76
C LEU A 237 -2.72 -14.40 20.76
N ARG A 238 -3.46 -14.88 19.76
CA ARG A 238 -3.72 -16.30 19.55
C ARG A 238 -3.12 -16.71 18.22
N ILE A 239 -2.23 -17.69 18.25
CA ILE A 239 -1.51 -18.17 17.09
C ILE A 239 -2.09 -19.52 16.69
N TYR A 240 -2.65 -19.55 15.48
CA TYR A 240 -3.14 -20.74 14.81
C TYR A 240 -2.16 -21.15 13.71
N PHE A 241 -2.00 -22.45 13.49
CA PHE A 241 -1.03 -22.98 12.54
C PHE A 241 -1.40 -24.38 12.07
N GLU A 242 -1.00 -24.70 10.85
CA GLU A 242 -1.15 -26.01 10.26
C GLU A 242 0.15 -26.83 10.38
N GLU A 243 0.06 -28.15 10.20
CA GLU A 243 1.22 -29.05 10.23
C GLU A 243 2.33 -28.62 9.25
N ASP A 244 1.96 -28.22 8.03
CA ASP A 244 2.91 -27.75 7.02
C ASP A 244 3.67 -26.49 7.47
N VAL A 245 3.05 -25.64 8.29
CA VAL A 245 3.69 -24.44 8.85
C VAL A 245 4.75 -24.84 9.89
N LEU A 246 4.45 -25.83 10.73
CA LEU A 246 5.40 -26.35 11.72
C LEU A 246 6.64 -26.96 11.03
N GLU A 247 6.46 -27.69 9.93
CA GLU A 247 7.56 -28.23 9.12
C GLU A 247 8.46 -27.12 8.58
N GLU A 248 7.88 -26.02 8.10
CA GLU A 248 8.64 -24.87 7.61
C GLU A 248 9.42 -24.17 8.74
N ILE A 249 8.81 -24.01 9.92
CA ILE A 249 9.49 -23.41 11.08
C ILE A 249 10.65 -24.31 11.55
N LEU A 250 10.48 -25.63 11.57
CA LEU A 250 11.57 -26.56 11.92
C LEU A 250 12.73 -26.47 10.91
N LYS A 251 12.45 -26.36 9.61
CA LYS A 251 13.50 -26.14 8.59
C LYS A 251 14.22 -24.81 8.81
N GLU A 252 13.49 -23.78 9.22
CA GLU A 252 14.06 -22.48 9.49
C GLU A 252 14.95 -22.49 10.74
N LEU A 253 14.46 -23.03 11.87
CA LEU A 253 15.25 -23.22 13.09
C LEU A 253 16.50 -24.06 12.84
N GLN A 254 16.42 -25.06 11.95
CA GLN A 254 17.60 -25.79 11.49
C GLN A 254 18.57 -24.92 10.69
N THR A 255 18.07 -24.08 9.80
CA THR A 255 18.89 -23.16 8.99
C THR A 255 19.60 -22.13 9.87
N LEU A 256 18.95 -21.68 10.93
CA LEU A 256 19.49 -20.77 11.94
C LEU A 256 20.41 -21.47 12.95
N GLY A 257 20.46 -22.81 12.94
CA GLY A 257 21.38 -23.59 13.77
C GLY A 257 20.88 -23.94 15.17
N TYR A 258 19.63 -23.62 15.52
CA TYR A 258 19.05 -23.96 16.84
C TYR A 258 18.80 -25.46 17.02
N LEU A 259 18.56 -26.18 15.92
CA LEU A 259 18.30 -27.60 15.94
C LEU A 259 18.78 -28.30 14.68
N LYS A 260 18.70 -29.63 14.65
CA LYS A 260 18.95 -30.46 13.49
C LYS A 260 17.85 -31.51 13.39
N VAL A 261 17.27 -31.65 12.21
CA VAL A 261 16.27 -32.66 11.88
C VAL A 261 16.85 -33.61 10.83
N LYS A 262 16.76 -34.92 11.08
CA LYS A 262 17.14 -35.95 10.09
C LYS A 262 16.12 -37.08 10.11
N GLY A 263 15.29 -37.14 9.07
CA GLY A 263 14.13 -38.01 9.06
C GLY A 263 13.18 -37.65 10.19
N ASN A 264 12.80 -38.62 11.03
CA ASN A 264 11.92 -38.40 12.18
C ASN A 264 12.68 -38.14 13.51
N ARG A 265 13.93 -37.69 13.46
CA ARG A 265 14.73 -37.41 14.68
C ARG A 265 15.17 -35.96 14.75
N ILE A 266 15.11 -35.38 15.94
CA ILE A 266 15.48 -34.00 16.26
C ILE A 266 16.63 -33.99 17.29
N TRP A 267 17.64 -33.17 17.03
CA TRP A 267 18.70 -32.78 17.97
C TRP A 267 18.62 -31.27 18.18
N PHE A 268 18.81 -30.78 19.41
CA PHE A 268 18.89 -29.34 19.71
C PHE A 268 20.32 -29.01 20.15
N TYR A 269 20.72 -27.74 19.98
CA TYR A 269 22.04 -27.23 20.36
C TYR A 269 21.94 -26.21 21.48
#